data_AF-A0A353F683-F1
#
_entry.id   AF-A0A353F683-F1
#
_cell.length_a   1.000
_cell.length_b   1.000
_cell.length_c   1.000
_cell.angle_alpha   90.00
_cell.angle_beta   90.00
_cell.angle_gamma   90.00
#
_symmetry.space_group_name_H-M   'P 1'
#
loop_
_entity.id
_entity.type
_entity.pdbx_description
1 polymer ?
#
loop_
_entity_poly.entity_id
_entity_poly.type
_entity_poly.pdbx_seq_one_letter_code
_entity_poly.pdbx_strand_id
1 'polypeptide(L)'
;MKPYLITEFGPAGTWERPKNKWDMPDEITSTQKAAAYRKSYEAFTADPLCLGSFAFMWGTKQEASATWFGMLLSTGEKTASVDELTQLWTGKAAKNLCPVIESLELGQSNEELDPGSTITVNLKATDPENDPLDVQWILTEDWKEVAEGGDLRAAPPKFPKAILPGTTGEQAKIKLPKGGGTYRIYAFIRDGRGSAATGNISIKIKGERKPIPAESLDTPVEITGASQNGPWAASGWMGNTAQLRMDEASTENPKVGKECTKISFQSKSGWAGVVWQHPAGDWGDTPGGFDLTGATQLSFWARGAEGGEKVSIGIGNIGKDKRYHDTFSDKKDLTLTGEWQQFEINLTGKNLTRIKSALYFTTSSDGKPQTFFLDGVIIQ
;
A
#
# COMPACT_ATOMS: atom_id res chain seq x y z
N MET A 1 -9.84 48.44 -12.28
CA MET A 1 -9.61 47.16 -11.57
C MET A 1 -10.91 46.38 -11.57
N LYS A 2 -10.88 45.04 -11.59
CA LYS A 2 -12.09 44.19 -11.59
C LYS A 2 -12.13 43.36 -10.31
N PRO A 3 -13.32 43.08 -9.74
CA PRO A 3 -13.44 42.12 -8.65
C PRO A 3 -12.94 40.74 -9.06
N TYR A 4 -12.46 39.96 -8.09
CA TYR A 4 -11.93 38.62 -8.31
C TYR A 4 -12.32 37.66 -7.18
N LEU A 5 -12.17 36.36 -7.45
CA LEU A 5 -12.28 35.29 -6.47
C LEU A 5 -10.95 34.53 -6.41
N ILE A 6 -10.56 34.11 -5.21
CA ILE A 6 -9.47 33.15 -5.05
C ILE A 6 -10.07 31.74 -5.16
N THR A 7 -9.98 31.15 -6.35
CA THR A 7 -10.64 29.86 -6.63
C THR A 7 -10.01 28.68 -5.91
N GLU A 8 -8.77 28.79 -5.46
CA GLU A 8 -8.09 27.83 -4.58
C GLU A 8 -7.02 28.56 -3.74
N PHE A 9 -6.89 28.24 -2.45
CA PHE A 9 -5.75 28.62 -1.63
C PHE A 9 -5.46 27.59 -0.54
N GLY A 10 -4.19 27.46 -0.16
CA GLY A 10 -3.75 26.51 0.85
C GLY A 10 -2.40 26.89 1.45
N PRO A 11 -1.75 25.97 2.18
CA PRO A 11 -0.37 26.16 2.60
C PRO A 11 0.57 26.17 1.37
N ALA A 12 1.78 26.71 1.54
CA ALA A 12 2.79 26.73 0.50
C ALA A 12 3.04 25.33 -0.09
N GLY A 13 3.07 25.24 -1.43
CA GLY A 13 3.40 24.01 -2.13
C GLY A 13 4.82 23.54 -1.90
N THR A 14 5.13 22.32 -2.32
CA THR A 14 6.50 21.77 -2.25
C THR A 14 7.50 22.63 -3.02
N TRP A 15 7.07 23.24 -4.13
CA TRP A 15 7.87 24.11 -4.99
C TRP A 15 8.15 25.50 -4.40
N GLU A 16 7.38 25.93 -3.39
CA GLU A 16 7.58 27.21 -2.70
C GLU A 16 8.52 27.10 -1.50
N ARG A 17 8.91 25.88 -1.13
CA ARG A 17 9.74 25.61 0.04
C ARG A 17 11.17 25.28 -0.35
N PRO A 18 12.17 25.78 0.40
CA PRO A 18 13.54 25.36 0.20
C PRO A 18 13.65 23.86 0.47
N LYS A 19 14.44 23.20 -0.39
CA LYS A 19 14.82 21.81 -0.20
C LYS A 19 15.74 21.71 1.01
N ASN A 20 15.52 20.72 1.86
CA ASN A 20 16.44 20.37 2.93
C ASN A 20 17.71 19.71 2.35
N LYS A 21 18.65 19.35 3.22
CA LYS A 21 19.91 18.69 2.83
C LYS A 21 19.76 17.32 2.15
N TRP A 22 18.56 16.75 2.14
CA TRP A 22 18.20 15.50 1.45
C TRP A 22 17.51 15.72 0.11
N ASP A 23 17.47 16.97 -0.37
CA ASP A 23 16.71 17.41 -1.54
C ASP A 23 15.19 17.28 -1.39
N MET A 24 14.71 17.18 -0.14
CA MET A 24 13.28 17.04 0.20
C MET A 24 12.73 18.33 0.82
N PRO A 25 11.54 18.80 0.47
CA PRO A 25 10.95 19.95 1.14
C PRO A 25 10.40 19.54 2.52
N ASP A 26 10.73 20.33 3.54
CA ASP A 26 10.24 20.11 4.91
C ASP A 26 8.79 20.58 5.04
N GLU A 27 7.93 19.67 5.51
CA GLU A 27 6.53 19.95 5.74
C GLU A 27 6.33 20.54 7.14
N ILE A 28 5.59 21.65 7.22
CA ILE A 28 5.22 22.25 8.51
C ILE A 28 4.14 21.42 9.22
N THR A 29 4.08 21.54 10.55
CA THR A 29 3.05 20.90 11.35
C THR A 29 1.66 21.44 11.03
N SER A 30 0.61 20.69 11.32
CA SER A 30 -0.78 21.15 11.17
C SER A 30 -1.07 22.46 11.94
N THR A 31 -0.45 22.65 13.11
CA THR A 31 -0.50 23.89 13.89
C THR A 31 0.09 25.08 13.12
N GLN A 32 1.26 24.88 12.50
CA GLN A 32 1.89 25.91 11.67
C GLN A 32 1.12 26.16 10.36
N LYS A 33 0.49 25.12 9.78
CA LYS A 33 -0.36 25.27 8.59
C LYS A 33 -1.56 26.15 8.89
N ALA A 34 -2.18 25.97 10.05
CA ALA A 34 -3.29 26.78 10.51
C ALA A 34 -2.94 28.29 10.49
N ALA A 35 -1.78 28.65 11.04
CA ALA A 35 -1.26 30.01 10.98
C ALA A 35 -1.00 30.50 9.53
N ALA A 36 -0.52 29.62 8.64
CA ALA A 36 -0.34 29.94 7.23
C ALA A 36 -1.67 30.21 6.51
N TYR A 37 -2.71 29.41 6.76
CA TYR A 37 -4.06 29.64 6.23
C TYR A 37 -4.60 31.00 6.67
N ARG A 38 -4.48 31.32 7.97
CA ARG A 38 -4.89 32.62 8.51
C ARG A 38 -4.19 33.77 7.80
N LYS A 39 -2.86 33.70 7.67
CA LYS A 39 -2.06 34.74 7.01
C LYS A 39 -2.52 34.96 5.57
N SER A 40 -2.72 33.89 4.80
CA SER A 40 -3.21 33.99 3.42
C SER A 40 -4.61 34.61 3.37
N TYR A 41 -5.51 34.15 4.23
CA TYR A 41 -6.89 34.63 4.30
C TYR A 41 -6.98 36.11 4.64
N GLU A 42 -6.26 36.56 5.66
CA GLU A 42 -6.22 37.97 6.06
C GLU A 42 -5.60 38.85 4.95
N ALA A 43 -4.62 38.33 4.20
CA ALA A 43 -3.98 39.07 3.12
C ALA A 43 -4.95 39.36 1.96
N PHE A 44 -5.71 38.38 1.47
CA PHE A 44 -6.63 38.61 0.36
C PHE A 44 -7.96 39.24 0.78
N THR A 45 -8.40 39.08 2.03
CA THR A 45 -9.63 39.75 2.51
C THR A 45 -9.42 41.23 2.82
N ALA A 46 -8.17 41.67 2.99
CA ALA A 46 -7.83 43.08 3.05
C ALA A 46 -7.97 43.81 1.69
N ASP A 47 -8.00 43.08 0.56
CA ASP A 47 -8.25 43.67 -0.76
C ASP A 47 -9.77 43.82 -1.00
N PRO A 48 -10.30 45.06 -1.14
CA PRO A 48 -11.72 45.28 -1.38
C PRO A 48 -12.24 44.73 -2.72
N LEU A 49 -11.35 44.32 -3.64
CA LEU A 49 -11.71 43.66 -4.89
C LEU A 49 -11.88 42.13 -4.74
N CYS A 50 -11.41 41.55 -3.64
CA CYS A 50 -11.57 40.13 -3.37
C CYS A 50 -12.99 39.84 -2.88
N LEU A 51 -13.76 39.09 -3.66
CA LEU A 51 -15.13 38.72 -3.33
C LEU A 51 -15.22 37.45 -2.47
N GLY A 52 -14.11 36.76 -2.24
CA GLY A 52 -14.08 35.51 -1.49
C GLY A 52 -13.02 34.52 -1.98
N SER A 53 -13.04 33.34 -1.37
CA SER A 53 -12.01 32.32 -1.54
C SER A 53 -12.52 30.90 -1.32
N PHE A 54 -11.87 29.90 -1.91
CA PHE A 54 -12.13 28.48 -1.66
C PHE A 54 -10.88 27.79 -1.12
N ALA A 55 -10.98 27.22 0.09
CA ALA A 55 -9.85 26.58 0.74
C ALA A 55 -9.54 25.20 0.14
N PHE A 56 -8.25 24.94 -0.11
CA PHE A 56 -7.72 23.71 -0.67
C PHE A 56 -6.65 23.11 0.26
N MET A 57 -6.76 21.86 0.70
CA MET A 57 -7.71 20.82 0.27
C MET A 57 -8.61 20.39 1.42
N TRP A 58 -9.92 20.66 1.30
CA TRP A 58 -10.94 20.25 2.26
C TRP A 58 -11.21 18.73 2.18
N GLY A 59 -10.29 17.95 2.73
CA GLY A 59 -10.28 16.50 2.64
C GLY A 59 -8.89 15.93 2.92
N THR A 60 -8.63 14.73 2.41
CA THR A 60 -7.31 14.09 2.42
C THR A 60 -6.96 13.55 1.02
N LYS A 61 -5.68 13.59 0.68
CA LYS A 61 -5.12 13.12 -0.59
C LYS A 61 -3.62 12.95 -0.39
N GLN A 62 -3.09 11.86 -0.92
CA GLN A 62 -1.66 11.68 -1.05
C GLN A 62 -1.12 12.69 -2.08
N GLU A 63 -0.44 13.73 -1.62
CA GLU A 63 0.14 14.75 -2.48
C GLU A 63 1.42 15.29 -1.84
N ALA A 64 2.57 14.93 -2.41
CA ALA A 64 3.92 15.02 -1.80
C ALA A 64 4.11 14.19 -0.52
N SER A 65 3.16 14.23 0.40
CA SER A 65 3.10 13.44 1.63
C SER A 65 1.66 13.02 1.91
N ALA A 66 1.45 12.24 2.97
CA ALA A 66 0.11 11.88 3.42
C ALA A 66 -0.69 13.07 4.00
N THR A 67 -0.02 14.19 4.30
CA THR A 67 -0.59 15.28 5.10
C THR A 67 -0.42 16.66 4.47
N TRP A 68 0.28 16.80 3.33
CA TRP A 68 0.76 18.10 2.83
C TRP A 68 -0.33 19.17 2.75
N PHE A 69 -1.37 18.92 1.94
CA PHE A 69 -2.49 19.86 1.75
C PHE A 69 -3.76 19.45 2.50
N GLY A 70 -3.82 18.23 3.03
CA GLY A 70 -5.02 17.69 3.68
C GLY A 70 -5.41 18.46 4.93
N MET A 71 -6.65 18.95 4.94
CA MET A 71 -7.26 19.57 6.12
C MET A 71 -7.97 18.56 7.04
N LEU A 72 -8.25 17.35 6.52
CA LEU A 72 -8.84 16.24 7.26
C LEU A 72 -7.90 15.03 7.21
N LEU A 73 -7.99 14.16 8.21
CA LEU A 73 -7.44 12.81 8.13
C LEU A 73 -8.37 11.91 7.28
N SER A 74 -7.84 10.79 6.78
CA SER A 74 -8.65 9.78 6.08
C SER A 74 -9.77 9.18 6.94
N THR A 75 -9.64 9.29 8.25
CA THR A 75 -10.61 8.86 9.26
C THR A 75 -11.64 9.94 9.59
N GLY A 76 -11.53 11.14 9.01
CA GLY A 76 -12.52 12.22 9.10
C GLY A 76 -12.23 13.31 10.13
N GLU A 77 -11.24 13.13 11.00
CA GLU A 77 -10.85 14.13 12.00
C GLU A 77 -10.30 15.39 11.32
N LYS A 78 -10.70 16.55 11.82
CA LYS A 78 -10.23 17.84 11.31
C LYS A 78 -8.85 18.21 11.86
N THR A 79 -8.09 18.99 11.09
CA THR A 79 -6.84 19.61 11.55
C THR A 79 -7.04 21.07 11.93
N ALA A 80 -6.05 21.67 12.60
CA ALA A 80 -6.11 23.07 13.06
C ALA A 80 -6.40 24.09 11.94
N SER A 81 -6.13 23.74 10.67
CA SER A 81 -6.50 24.59 9.53
C SER A 81 -8.03 24.79 9.43
N VAL A 82 -8.82 23.79 9.79
CA VAL A 82 -10.30 23.88 9.83
C VAL A 82 -10.75 24.79 10.97
N ASP A 83 -10.08 24.75 12.12
CA ASP A 83 -10.40 25.63 13.26
C ASP A 83 -10.18 27.10 12.92
N GLU A 84 -9.03 27.39 12.30
CA GLU A 84 -8.70 28.75 11.88
C GLU A 84 -9.72 29.29 10.87
N LEU A 85 -10.06 28.50 9.84
CA LEU A 85 -11.06 28.93 8.86
C LEU A 85 -12.46 29.03 9.47
N THR A 86 -12.81 28.19 10.45
CA THR A 86 -14.08 28.30 11.18
C THR A 86 -14.16 29.65 11.91
N GLN A 87 -13.10 30.03 12.62
CA GLN A 87 -13.02 31.32 13.30
C GLN A 87 -13.08 32.49 12.32
N LEU A 88 -12.37 32.40 11.20
CA LEU A 88 -12.30 33.47 10.19
C LEU A 88 -13.62 33.65 9.42
N TRP A 89 -14.33 32.57 9.12
CA TRP A 89 -15.59 32.62 8.37
C TRP A 89 -16.79 32.97 9.23
N THR A 90 -16.81 32.52 10.49
CA THR A 90 -17.99 32.67 11.37
C THR A 90 -17.82 33.72 12.46
N GLY A 91 -16.59 34.17 12.70
CA GLY A 91 -16.23 35.01 13.84
C GLY A 91 -16.21 34.26 15.19
N LYS A 92 -16.41 32.94 15.19
CA LYS A 92 -16.51 32.12 16.41
C LYS A 92 -15.56 30.94 16.37
N ALA A 93 -14.95 30.64 17.51
CA ALA A 93 -14.02 29.53 17.62
C ALA A 93 -14.77 28.21 17.53
N ALA A 94 -14.10 27.17 17.03
CA ALA A 94 -14.62 25.82 17.13
C ALA A 94 -14.80 25.43 18.61
N LYS A 95 -15.82 24.62 18.90
CA LYS A 95 -16.10 24.17 20.28
C LYS A 95 -15.08 23.17 20.82
N ASN A 96 -14.45 22.43 19.92
CA ASN A 96 -13.43 21.43 20.19
C ASN A 96 -12.26 21.79 19.28
N LEU A 97 -11.17 22.29 19.84
CA LEU A 97 -9.99 22.71 19.11
C LEU A 97 -9.10 21.50 18.79
N CYS A 98 -8.28 21.63 17.76
CA CYS A 98 -7.31 20.60 17.42
C CYS A 98 -6.11 20.64 18.38
N PRO A 99 -5.46 19.48 18.61
CA PRO A 99 -4.21 19.45 19.35
C PRO A 99 -3.14 20.39 18.78
N VAL A 100 -2.30 20.93 19.64
CA VAL A 100 -1.23 21.87 19.32
C VAL A 100 0.10 21.14 19.40
N ILE A 101 0.87 21.13 18.30
CA ILE A 101 2.24 20.59 18.30
C ILE A 101 3.20 21.73 18.63
N GLU A 102 3.84 21.65 19.78
CA GLU A 102 4.87 22.59 20.23
C GLU A 102 6.24 22.26 19.65
N SER A 103 6.60 20.98 19.64
CA SER A 103 7.83 20.49 18.99
C SER A 103 7.71 19.06 18.51
N LEU A 104 8.43 18.75 17.43
CA LEU A 104 8.60 17.41 16.87
C LEU A 104 10.03 17.29 16.37
N GLU A 105 10.86 16.52 17.07
CA GLU A 105 12.31 16.54 16.90
C GLU A 105 12.92 15.15 16.96
N LEU A 106 14.00 14.93 16.21
CA LEU A 106 14.82 13.73 16.40
C LEU A 106 15.59 13.85 17.72
N GLY A 107 15.69 12.75 18.46
CA GLY A 107 16.54 12.65 19.66
C GLY A 107 18.05 12.66 19.37
N GLN A 108 18.43 12.77 18.10
CA GLN A 108 19.81 12.91 17.63
C GLN A 108 19.85 13.85 16.41
N SER A 109 21.06 14.29 16.02
CA SER A 109 21.23 15.08 14.79
C SER A 109 20.65 14.37 13.58
N ASN A 110 19.91 15.10 12.74
CA ASN A 110 19.35 14.57 11.50
C ASN A 110 20.45 14.41 10.43
N GLU A 111 21.42 13.53 10.61
CA GLU A 111 22.47 13.23 9.61
C GLU A 111 22.08 12.03 8.75
N GLU A 112 22.98 11.54 7.89
CA GLU A 112 22.74 10.26 7.24
C GLU A 112 22.85 9.14 8.28
N LEU A 113 21.77 8.40 8.46
CA LEU A 113 21.63 7.38 9.49
C LEU A 113 22.03 6.00 8.96
N ASP A 114 22.62 5.17 9.83
CA ASP A 114 23.06 3.84 9.43
C ASP A 114 21.86 2.88 9.25
N PRO A 115 21.85 2.03 8.20
CA PRO A 115 20.80 1.03 8.00
C PRO A 115 20.68 0.10 9.20
N GLY A 116 19.46 -0.12 9.69
CA GLY A 116 19.24 -0.95 10.87
C GLY A 116 19.63 -0.30 12.20
N SER A 117 20.05 0.97 12.25
CA SER A 117 20.21 1.68 13.52
C SER A 117 18.85 1.95 14.19
N THR A 118 18.86 2.21 15.49
CA THR A 118 17.65 2.65 16.22
C THR A 118 17.78 4.14 16.48
N ILE A 119 16.71 4.88 16.23
CA ILE A 119 16.61 6.30 16.51
C ILE A 119 15.45 6.61 17.45
N THR A 120 15.50 7.80 18.03
CA THR A 120 14.40 8.35 18.85
C THR A 120 13.80 9.57 18.18
N VAL A 121 12.49 9.77 18.33
CA VAL A 121 11.76 10.99 17.97
C VAL A 121 10.95 11.45 19.18
N ASN A 122 11.04 12.73 19.53
CA ASN A 122 10.30 13.33 20.63
C ASN A 122 9.19 14.24 20.09
N LEU A 123 8.01 14.16 20.70
CA LEU A 123 6.85 15.01 20.43
C LEU A 123 6.46 15.72 21.70
N LYS A 124 6.30 17.04 21.62
CA LYS A 124 5.59 17.83 22.62
C LYS A 124 4.31 18.35 21.99
N ALA A 125 3.16 17.86 22.47
CA ALA A 125 1.85 18.29 22.01
C ALA A 125 0.89 18.42 23.20
N THR A 126 -0.06 19.33 23.07
CA THR A 126 -1.09 19.61 24.08
C THR A 126 -2.46 19.69 23.43
N ASP A 127 -3.50 19.38 24.20
CA ASP A 127 -4.89 19.57 23.81
C ASP A 127 -5.46 20.80 24.52
N PRO A 128 -6.05 21.78 23.82
CA PRO A 128 -6.56 23.00 24.46
C PRO A 128 -7.66 22.73 25.51
N GLU A 129 -8.44 21.67 25.32
CA GLU A 129 -9.50 21.20 26.22
C GLU A 129 -8.98 20.21 27.29
N ASN A 130 -7.68 19.87 27.25
CA ASN A 130 -7.01 18.86 28.06
C ASN A 130 -7.56 17.44 27.86
N ASP A 131 -8.03 17.13 26.65
CA ASP A 131 -8.41 15.77 26.29
C ASP A 131 -7.19 14.86 26.14
N PRO A 132 -7.30 13.56 26.49
CA PRO A 132 -6.22 12.60 26.29
C PRO A 132 -5.85 12.46 24.81
N LEU A 133 -4.56 12.53 24.51
CA LEU A 133 -4.05 12.43 23.15
C LEU A 133 -3.62 11.00 22.81
N ASP A 134 -4.18 10.46 21.72
CA ASP A 134 -3.71 9.22 21.08
C ASP A 134 -2.73 9.58 19.95
N VAL A 135 -1.50 9.06 20.02
CA VAL A 135 -0.45 9.37 19.06
C VAL A 135 -0.04 8.12 18.31
N GLN A 136 -0.25 8.16 17.00
CA GLN A 136 0.16 7.13 16.08
C GLN A 136 1.42 7.54 15.32
N TRP A 137 2.48 6.75 15.49
CA TRP A 137 3.74 6.90 14.77
C TRP A 137 3.77 6.02 13.52
N ILE A 138 4.16 6.60 12.39
CA ILE A 138 4.27 5.87 11.11
C ILE A 138 5.60 6.20 10.44
N LEU A 139 6.36 5.18 10.07
CA LEU A 139 7.50 5.32 9.17
C LEU A 139 7.09 4.91 7.74
N THR A 140 7.45 5.73 6.77
CA THR A 140 7.27 5.46 5.33
C THR A 140 8.55 5.74 4.56
N GLU A 141 8.72 5.11 3.39
CA GLU A 141 9.63 5.67 2.38
C GLU A 141 9.14 7.08 2.00
N ASP A 142 10.07 8.01 1.78
CA ASP A 142 9.70 9.35 1.33
C ASP A 142 9.34 9.31 -0.15
N TRP A 143 8.40 10.17 -0.55
CA TRP A 143 7.89 10.21 -1.91
C TRP A 143 9.00 10.58 -2.90
N LYS A 144 9.12 9.84 -4.01
CA LYS A 144 10.14 10.08 -5.06
C LYS A 144 9.62 10.11 -6.49
N GLU A 145 8.32 10.04 -6.72
CA GLU A 145 7.78 10.12 -8.07
C GLU A 145 7.47 11.57 -8.47
N VAL A 146 7.82 11.90 -9.71
CA VAL A 146 7.44 13.16 -10.35
C VAL A 146 6.07 12.92 -10.98
N ALA A 147 5.01 13.24 -10.24
CA ALA A 147 3.66 13.31 -10.79
C ALA A 147 3.30 14.77 -11.01
N GLU A 148 3.01 15.14 -12.26
CA GLU A 148 2.50 16.47 -12.63
C GLU A 148 0.99 16.53 -12.41
N GLY A 149 0.46 17.68 -12.00
CA GLY A 149 -0.95 18.02 -12.20
C GLY A 149 -2.03 17.11 -11.59
N GLY A 150 -2.05 16.92 -10.27
CA GLY A 150 -3.25 16.41 -9.58
C GLY A 150 -3.56 14.91 -9.71
N ASP A 151 -2.73 14.12 -10.39
CA ASP A 151 -2.89 12.67 -10.55
C ASP A 151 -2.98 11.90 -9.21
N LEU A 152 -3.63 10.73 -9.26
CA LEU A 152 -3.70 9.80 -8.12
C LEU A 152 -2.28 9.32 -7.78
N ARG A 153 -1.89 9.45 -6.51
CA ARG A 153 -0.59 8.99 -6.02
C ARG A 153 -0.79 7.85 -5.05
N ALA A 154 -0.15 6.71 -5.32
CA ALA A 154 -0.11 5.61 -4.36
C ALA A 154 0.63 6.06 -3.08
N ALA A 155 0.11 5.69 -1.91
CA ALA A 155 0.81 5.93 -0.67
C ALA A 155 2.13 5.11 -0.65
N PRO A 156 3.26 5.71 -0.24
CA PRO A 156 4.50 4.95 -0.09
C PRO A 156 4.34 3.79 0.89
N PRO A 157 5.16 2.72 0.75
CA PRO A 157 5.18 1.62 1.70
C PRO A 157 5.39 2.09 3.14
N LYS A 158 4.61 1.50 4.05
CA LYS A 158 4.72 1.73 5.51
C LYS A 158 5.59 0.64 6.14
N PHE A 159 6.26 1.00 7.24
CA PHE A 159 7.13 0.10 8.01
C PHE A 159 6.63 -0.05 9.45
N PRO A 160 5.49 -0.72 9.69
CA PRO A 160 4.92 -0.83 11.04
C PRO A 160 5.87 -1.53 12.02
N LYS A 161 6.59 -2.58 11.57
CA LYS A 161 7.59 -3.31 12.38
C LYS A 161 8.84 -2.48 12.71
N ALA A 162 9.00 -1.28 12.12
CA ALA A 162 10.07 -0.35 12.49
C ALA A 162 9.76 0.36 13.82
N ILE A 163 8.50 0.51 14.20
CA ILE A 163 8.12 1.14 15.47
C ILE A 163 8.31 0.10 16.58
N LEU A 164 9.24 0.38 17.50
CA LEU A 164 9.66 -0.57 18.52
C LEU A 164 8.76 -0.54 19.77
N PRO A 165 8.72 -1.64 20.54
CA PRO A 165 8.14 -1.65 21.88
C PRO A 165 8.74 -0.56 22.77
N GLY A 166 7.91 0.03 23.65
CA GLY A 166 8.31 1.14 24.51
C GLY A 166 8.25 2.51 23.84
N THR A 167 7.70 2.60 22.62
CA THR A 167 7.21 3.85 22.04
C THR A 167 5.99 4.35 22.84
N THR A 168 5.96 5.65 23.12
CA THR A 168 4.86 6.35 23.79
C THR A 168 4.33 7.47 22.90
N GLY A 169 3.32 8.20 23.36
CA GLY A 169 2.84 9.37 22.61
C GLY A 169 3.85 10.52 22.55
N GLU A 170 4.69 10.65 23.58
CA GLU A 170 5.72 11.71 23.64
C GLU A 170 7.03 11.29 22.97
N GLN A 171 7.28 9.99 22.80
CA GLN A 171 8.55 9.51 22.26
C GLN A 171 8.40 8.21 21.45
N ALA A 172 8.83 8.24 20.19
CA ALA A 172 8.97 7.04 19.36
C ALA A 172 10.38 6.48 19.37
N LYS A 173 10.50 5.15 19.48
CA LYS A 173 11.73 4.41 19.21
C LYS A 173 11.57 3.66 17.88
N ILE A 174 12.42 3.98 16.91
CA ILE A 174 12.26 3.50 15.53
C ILE A 174 13.51 2.76 15.08
N LYS A 175 13.37 1.49 14.70
CA LYS A 175 14.40 0.70 14.04
C LYS A 175 14.37 0.97 12.55
N LEU A 176 15.42 1.61 12.05
CA LEU A 176 15.50 2.00 10.65
C LEU A 176 15.58 0.77 9.72
N PRO A 177 14.91 0.81 8.55
CA PRO A 177 15.04 -0.23 7.53
C PRO A 177 16.49 -0.46 7.08
N LYS A 178 16.76 -1.65 6.54
CA LYS A 178 18.08 -1.98 5.95
C LYS A 178 18.28 -1.38 4.54
N GLY A 179 17.21 -0.93 3.89
CA GLY A 179 17.28 -0.23 2.61
C GLY A 179 17.64 1.23 2.83
N GLY A 180 18.59 1.76 2.06
CA GLY A 180 18.90 3.18 2.08
C GLY A 180 17.84 4.02 1.39
N GLY A 181 18.03 5.34 1.36
CA GLY A 181 17.09 6.29 0.75
C GLY A 181 16.51 7.29 1.73
N THR A 182 15.55 8.07 1.26
CA THR A 182 14.82 9.05 2.08
C THR A 182 13.57 8.40 2.65
N TYR A 183 13.30 8.71 3.91
CA TYR A 183 12.14 8.21 4.65
C TYR A 183 11.47 9.36 5.39
N ARG A 184 10.19 9.20 5.71
CA ARG A 184 9.41 10.17 6.47
C ARG A 184 8.75 9.52 7.66
N ILE A 185 8.95 10.12 8.83
CA ILE A 185 8.35 9.73 10.10
C ILE A 185 7.19 10.67 10.35
N TYR A 186 5.99 10.15 10.50
CA TYR A 186 4.79 10.91 10.84
C TYR A 186 4.39 10.67 12.30
N ALA A 187 3.89 11.73 12.92
CA ALA A 187 3.07 11.69 14.12
C ALA A 187 1.65 12.14 13.75
N PHE A 188 0.66 11.27 13.96
CA PHE A 188 -0.76 11.59 13.92
C PHE A 188 -1.29 11.63 15.35
N ILE A 189 -1.69 12.79 15.83
CA ILE A 189 -2.16 13.05 17.18
C ILE A 189 -3.68 13.22 17.11
N ARG A 190 -4.45 12.44 17.87
CA ARG A 190 -5.92 12.49 17.90
C ARG A 190 -6.42 12.77 19.31
N ASP A 191 -7.46 13.58 19.41
CA ASP A 191 -8.13 13.94 20.68
C ASP A 191 -9.26 12.96 21.07
N GLY A 192 -9.65 12.04 20.17
CA GLY A 192 -10.81 11.17 20.35
C GLY A 192 -12.17 11.87 20.23
N ARG A 193 -12.20 13.16 19.89
CA ARG A 193 -13.38 14.03 19.73
C ARG A 193 -13.52 14.63 18.33
N GLY A 194 -12.80 14.07 17.37
CA GLY A 194 -12.91 14.42 15.95
C GLY A 194 -11.94 15.50 15.50
N SER A 195 -10.94 15.84 16.33
CA SER A 195 -9.83 16.70 15.93
C SER A 195 -8.49 15.95 15.96
N ALA A 196 -7.56 16.44 15.15
CA ALA A 196 -6.24 15.86 15.05
C ALA A 196 -5.17 16.90 14.74
N ALA A 197 -3.93 16.55 15.06
CA ALA A 197 -2.75 17.25 14.61
C ALA A 197 -1.80 16.30 13.88
N THR A 198 -1.07 16.83 12.92
CA THR A 198 -0.07 16.09 12.14
C THR A 198 1.26 16.81 12.14
N GLY A 199 2.34 16.05 12.32
CA GLY A 199 3.71 16.51 12.11
C GLY A 199 4.54 15.40 11.47
N ASN A 200 5.61 15.77 10.77
CA ASN A 200 6.54 14.78 10.24
C ASN A 200 7.98 15.29 10.14
N ILE A 201 8.91 14.34 10.05
CA ILE A 201 10.34 14.58 9.85
C ILE A 201 10.84 13.72 8.70
N SER A 202 11.59 14.34 7.79
CA SER A 202 12.32 13.62 6.73
C SER A 202 13.70 13.21 7.23
N ILE A 203 14.09 11.97 6.98
CA ILE A 203 15.39 11.40 7.33
C ILE A 203 16.05 10.74 6.11
N LYS A 204 17.37 10.56 6.17
CA LYS A 204 18.15 9.85 5.16
C LYS A 204 18.83 8.64 5.77
N ILE A 205 18.64 7.47 5.17
CA ILE A 205 19.36 6.25 5.49
C ILE A 205 20.46 6.03 4.44
N LYS A 206 21.68 5.73 4.89
CA LYS A 206 22.83 5.49 4.01
C LYS A 206 22.61 4.31 3.05
N GLY A 207 23.21 4.41 1.87
CA GLY A 207 23.21 3.36 0.86
C GLY A 207 22.02 3.39 -0.10
N GLU A 208 21.93 2.35 -0.92
CA GLU A 208 20.92 2.25 -1.97
C GLU A 208 19.56 1.75 -1.44
N ARG A 209 18.49 2.20 -2.09
CA ARG A 209 17.12 1.77 -1.79
C ARG A 209 16.96 0.31 -2.20
N LYS A 210 16.70 -0.57 -1.22
CA LYS A 210 16.47 -2.00 -1.43
C LYS A 210 14.98 -2.32 -1.48
N PRO A 211 14.54 -3.37 -2.19
CA PRO A 211 13.19 -3.90 -2.05
C PRO A 211 12.93 -4.30 -0.60
N ILE A 212 11.76 -3.95 -0.07
CA ILE A 212 11.29 -4.40 1.24
C ILE A 212 11.17 -5.93 1.20
N PRO A 213 11.85 -6.69 2.07
CA PRO A 213 11.79 -8.15 2.08
C PRO A 213 10.35 -8.69 2.16
N ALA A 214 10.12 -9.87 1.56
CA ALA A 214 8.85 -10.58 1.72
C ALA A 214 8.72 -11.10 3.17
N GLU A 215 7.50 -11.28 3.65
CA GLU A 215 7.28 -11.89 4.96
C GLU A 215 7.44 -13.41 4.86
N SER A 216 8.01 -14.03 5.88
CA SER A 216 8.07 -15.50 5.96
C SER A 216 6.67 -16.06 6.08
N LEU A 217 6.38 -17.13 5.34
CA LEU A 217 5.14 -17.88 5.47
C LEU A 217 5.47 -19.36 5.68
N ASP A 218 4.90 -19.93 6.74
CA ASP A 218 5.08 -21.35 7.05
C ASP A 218 4.35 -22.23 6.04
N THR A 219 4.95 -23.36 5.70
CA THR A 219 4.37 -24.40 4.85
C THR A 219 4.00 -25.63 5.71
N PRO A 220 3.01 -26.46 5.30
CA PRO A 220 2.28 -26.41 4.02
C PRO A 220 1.21 -25.31 3.96
N VAL A 221 1.01 -24.75 2.77
CA VAL A 221 -0.04 -23.76 2.49
C VAL A 221 -0.87 -24.17 1.27
N GLU A 222 -2.18 -24.19 1.44
CA GLU A 222 -3.15 -24.45 0.38
C GLU A 222 -3.52 -23.16 -0.35
N ILE A 223 -3.49 -23.18 -1.68
CA ILE A 223 -3.59 -21.98 -2.51
C ILE A 223 -5.00 -21.75 -3.07
N THR A 224 -5.71 -22.82 -3.40
CA THR A 224 -7.02 -22.78 -4.07
C THR A 224 -8.14 -23.36 -3.20
N GLY A 225 -9.39 -23.19 -3.62
CA GLY A 225 -10.56 -23.79 -2.98
C GLY A 225 -11.28 -22.82 -2.05
N ALA A 226 -12.56 -23.07 -1.75
CA ALA A 226 -13.41 -22.11 -1.04
C ALA A 226 -12.92 -21.73 0.37
N SER A 227 -12.22 -22.63 1.05
CA SER A 227 -11.63 -22.33 2.37
C SER A 227 -10.41 -21.41 2.27
N GLN A 228 -9.72 -21.41 1.12
CA GLN A 228 -8.55 -20.60 0.77
C GLN A 228 -7.66 -20.22 1.97
N ASN A 229 -6.81 -21.14 2.40
CA ASN A 229 -5.96 -20.91 3.59
C ASN A 229 -4.71 -20.05 3.30
N GLY A 230 -4.37 -19.86 2.01
CA GLY A 230 -3.22 -19.07 1.59
C GLY A 230 -3.52 -17.58 1.35
N PRO A 231 -2.52 -16.69 1.50
CA PRO A 231 -2.70 -15.25 1.40
C PRO A 231 -2.82 -14.69 -0.05
N TRP A 232 -2.70 -15.53 -1.08
CA TRP A 232 -2.77 -15.09 -2.48
C TRP A 232 -4.19 -15.14 -3.01
N ALA A 233 -4.64 -14.07 -3.66
CA ALA A 233 -5.97 -13.99 -4.24
C ALA A 233 -5.94 -14.17 -5.76
N ALA A 234 -6.90 -14.92 -6.31
CA ALA A 234 -7.12 -15.12 -7.75
C ALA A 234 -7.54 -13.83 -8.48
N SER A 235 -6.59 -12.92 -8.65
CA SER A 235 -6.84 -11.52 -9.01
C SER A 235 -6.14 -11.09 -10.30
N GLY A 236 -5.16 -11.86 -10.78
CA GLY A 236 -4.44 -11.59 -12.01
C GLY A 236 -5.10 -12.25 -13.21
N TRP A 237 -6.25 -11.76 -13.66
CA TRP A 237 -6.96 -12.30 -14.83
C TRP A 237 -6.31 -11.82 -16.13
N MET A 238 -5.97 -12.73 -17.03
CA MET A 238 -5.24 -12.47 -18.28
C MET A 238 -5.92 -13.07 -19.51
N GLY A 239 -5.65 -12.49 -20.68
CA GLY A 239 -6.19 -12.96 -21.96
C GLY A 239 -7.67 -12.62 -22.13
N ASN A 240 -8.45 -13.53 -22.72
CA ASN A 240 -9.88 -13.32 -22.97
C ASN A 240 -10.72 -13.61 -21.70
N THR A 241 -10.57 -12.76 -20.70
CA THR A 241 -11.17 -12.91 -19.36
C THR A 241 -12.71 -12.87 -19.39
N ALA A 242 -13.30 -12.16 -20.35
CA ALA A 242 -14.76 -12.13 -20.56
C ALA A 242 -15.35 -13.53 -20.80
N GLN A 243 -14.56 -14.46 -21.35
CA GLN A 243 -14.93 -15.84 -21.65
C GLN A 243 -14.40 -16.85 -20.62
N LEU A 244 -13.68 -16.40 -19.59
CA LEU A 244 -13.14 -17.25 -18.53
C LEU A 244 -14.05 -17.21 -17.29
N ARG A 245 -14.33 -18.37 -16.72
CA ARG A 245 -15.05 -18.52 -15.45
C ARG A 245 -14.23 -19.41 -14.53
N MET A 246 -14.26 -19.10 -13.24
CA MET A 246 -13.63 -19.87 -12.19
C MET A 246 -14.59 -19.99 -11.01
N ASP A 247 -14.76 -21.21 -10.53
CA ASP A 247 -15.57 -21.54 -9.36
C ASP A 247 -14.69 -22.37 -8.41
N GLU A 248 -14.21 -21.74 -7.34
CA GLU A 248 -13.34 -22.38 -6.33
C GLU A 248 -14.11 -23.27 -5.33
N ALA A 249 -15.45 -23.31 -5.40
CA ALA A 249 -16.32 -24.08 -4.52
C ALA A 249 -17.08 -25.20 -5.27
N SER A 250 -16.59 -25.61 -6.43
CA SER A 250 -17.29 -26.59 -7.27
C SER A 250 -17.32 -27.97 -6.62
N THR A 251 -18.50 -28.52 -6.40
CA THR A 251 -18.70 -29.88 -5.87
C THR A 251 -18.63 -30.97 -6.96
N GLU A 252 -18.20 -30.62 -8.18
CA GLU A 252 -18.17 -31.52 -9.32
C GLU A 252 -16.96 -32.46 -9.28
N ASN A 253 -17.17 -33.66 -8.73
CA ASN A 253 -16.17 -34.73 -8.65
C ASN A 253 -14.82 -34.26 -8.05
N PRO A 254 -14.80 -33.75 -6.80
CA PRO A 254 -13.59 -33.33 -6.12
C PRO A 254 -12.67 -34.52 -5.88
N LYS A 255 -11.36 -34.27 -5.91
CA LYS A 255 -10.32 -35.25 -5.58
C LYS A 255 -10.05 -35.30 -4.08
N VAL A 256 -10.05 -34.15 -3.43
CA VAL A 256 -9.80 -33.96 -2.00
C VAL A 256 -10.98 -33.24 -1.37
N GLY A 257 -11.48 -33.74 -0.24
CA GLY A 257 -12.58 -33.09 0.47
C GLY A 257 -13.90 -33.10 -0.31
N LYS A 258 -14.60 -31.96 -0.33
CA LYS A 258 -15.97 -31.82 -0.86
C LYS A 258 -16.09 -30.88 -2.06
N GLU A 259 -15.05 -30.11 -2.35
CA GLU A 259 -15.05 -29.05 -3.35
C GLU A 259 -13.70 -29.04 -4.08
N CYS A 260 -13.70 -28.57 -5.31
CA CYS A 260 -12.52 -28.38 -6.14
C CYS A 260 -12.65 -27.08 -6.94
N THR A 261 -11.56 -26.62 -7.54
CA THR A 261 -11.60 -25.43 -8.40
C THR A 261 -11.94 -25.84 -9.82
N LYS A 262 -13.09 -25.40 -10.33
CA LYS A 262 -13.52 -25.57 -11.71
C LYS A 262 -13.18 -24.34 -12.53
N ILE A 263 -12.48 -24.54 -13.64
CA ILE A 263 -12.15 -23.50 -14.62
C ILE A 263 -12.87 -23.80 -15.92
N SER A 264 -13.53 -22.81 -16.51
CA SER A 264 -14.20 -22.92 -17.81
C SER A 264 -13.85 -21.76 -18.72
N PHE A 265 -13.17 -22.04 -19.82
CA PHE A 265 -12.89 -21.11 -20.90
C PHE A 265 -13.84 -21.39 -22.07
N GLN A 266 -14.83 -20.51 -22.24
CA GLN A 266 -15.97 -20.71 -23.15
C GLN A 266 -15.68 -20.34 -24.61
N SER A 267 -14.55 -19.66 -24.86
CA SER A 267 -14.14 -19.30 -26.22
C SER A 267 -13.74 -20.54 -27.02
N LYS A 268 -13.98 -20.51 -28.33
CA LYS A 268 -13.47 -21.53 -29.27
C LYS A 268 -12.07 -21.21 -29.79
N SER A 269 -11.54 -20.03 -29.49
CA SER A 269 -10.21 -19.60 -29.93
C SER A 269 -9.53 -18.69 -28.90
N GLY A 270 -8.21 -18.58 -28.98
CA GLY A 270 -7.41 -17.70 -28.12
C GLY A 270 -7.05 -18.36 -26.78
N TRP A 271 -6.67 -17.54 -25.81
CA TRP A 271 -6.18 -17.99 -24.52
C TRP A 271 -6.72 -17.12 -23.38
N ALA A 272 -6.73 -17.68 -22.17
CA ALA A 272 -7.01 -16.95 -20.95
C ALA A 272 -6.26 -17.61 -19.77
N GLY A 273 -6.12 -16.88 -18.67
CA GLY A 273 -5.45 -17.37 -17.48
C GLY A 273 -5.78 -16.57 -16.22
N VAL A 274 -5.42 -17.12 -15.07
CA VAL A 274 -5.54 -16.46 -13.77
C VAL A 274 -4.24 -16.66 -12.99
N VAL A 275 -3.82 -15.62 -12.29
CA VAL A 275 -2.70 -15.62 -11.33
C VAL A 275 -3.25 -15.36 -9.93
N TRP A 276 -2.85 -16.21 -8.97
CA TRP A 276 -3.06 -15.97 -7.55
C TRP A 276 -1.94 -15.05 -7.05
N GLN A 277 -2.28 -13.78 -6.85
CA GLN A 277 -1.34 -12.69 -6.58
C GLN A 277 -1.41 -12.22 -5.12
N HIS A 278 -0.27 -11.77 -4.59
CA HIS A 278 -0.20 -10.98 -3.37
C HIS A 278 0.71 -9.73 -3.53
N PRO A 279 0.20 -8.52 -3.24
CA PRO A 279 -1.20 -8.20 -2.96
C PRO A 279 -2.11 -8.53 -4.15
N ALA A 280 -3.42 -8.58 -3.92
CA ALA A 280 -4.39 -8.83 -4.98
C ALA A 280 -4.26 -7.76 -6.10
N GLY A 281 -4.17 -8.21 -7.35
CA GLY A 281 -4.04 -7.34 -8.54
C GLY A 281 -2.66 -6.70 -8.74
N ASP A 282 -1.67 -7.03 -7.90
CA ASP A 282 -0.32 -6.44 -8.01
C ASP A 282 0.60 -7.23 -8.95
N TRP A 283 1.15 -6.53 -9.94
CA TRP A 283 2.06 -7.06 -10.95
C TRP A 283 3.54 -6.72 -10.67
N GLY A 284 3.92 -6.59 -9.39
CA GLY A 284 5.31 -6.38 -8.98
C GLY A 284 5.69 -4.93 -8.71
N ASP A 285 4.72 -4.03 -8.69
CA ASP A 285 4.90 -2.60 -8.48
C ASP A 285 4.93 -2.26 -6.97
N THR A 286 4.20 -3.03 -6.16
CA THR A 286 4.13 -2.84 -4.70
C THR A 286 4.79 -3.98 -3.90
N PRO A 287 5.27 -3.70 -2.68
CA PRO A 287 5.76 -4.75 -1.77
C PRO A 287 4.72 -5.85 -1.53
N GLY A 288 5.20 -7.07 -1.32
CA GLY A 288 4.38 -8.22 -0.92
C GLY A 288 4.93 -9.53 -1.50
N GLY A 289 4.11 -10.57 -1.45
CA GLY A 289 4.56 -11.93 -1.64
C GLY A 289 5.22 -12.43 -0.37
N PHE A 290 5.59 -13.72 -0.39
CA PHE A 290 6.06 -14.41 0.79
C PHE A 290 7.41 -15.08 0.54
N ASP A 291 8.23 -15.11 1.57
CA ASP A 291 9.42 -15.93 1.62
C ASP A 291 8.99 -17.36 2.00
N LEU A 292 9.17 -18.28 1.06
CA LEU A 292 8.85 -19.71 1.21
C LEU A 292 10.13 -20.55 1.26
N THR A 293 11.25 -19.94 1.68
CA THR A 293 12.54 -20.64 1.81
C THR A 293 12.38 -21.88 2.70
N GLY A 294 12.74 -23.03 2.15
CA GLY A 294 12.57 -24.33 2.82
C GLY A 294 11.48 -25.18 2.17
N ALA A 295 10.54 -24.58 1.42
CA ALA A 295 9.58 -25.34 0.64
C ALA A 295 10.29 -26.21 -0.41
N THR A 296 9.77 -27.42 -0.58
CA THR A 296 10.36 -28.50 -1.38
C THR A 296 9.55 -28.77 -2.65
N GLN A 297 8.24 -28.49 -2.64
CA GLN A 297 7.40 -28.71 -3.80
C GLN A 297 6.12 -27.86 -3.82
N LEU A 298 5.64 -27.54 -5.03
CA LEU A 298 4.25 -27.22 -5.30
C LEU A 298 3.60 -28.48 -5.88
N SER A 299 2.57 -28.99 -5.21
CA SER A 299 1.81 -30.17 -5.61
C SER A 299 0.37 -29.80 -5.94
N PHE A 300 -0.22 -30.45 -6.93
CA PHE A 300 -1.62 -30.24 -7.31
C PHE A 300 -2.20 -31.45 -8.03
N TRP A 301 -3.51 -31.66 -7.88
CA TRP A 301 -4.29 -32.54 -8.74
C TRP A 301 -4.90 -31.75 -9.89
N ALA A 302 -4.88 -32.31 -11.09
CA ALA A 302 -5.57 -31.75 -12.25
C ALA A 302 -6.28 -32.83 -13.05
N ARG A 303 -7.44 -32.48 -13.61
CA ARG A 303 -8.15 -33.27 -14.63
C ARG A 303 -8.88 -32.37 -15.63
N GLY A 304 -9.09 -32.89 -16.82
CA GLY A 304 -10.01 -32.36 -17.81
C GLY A 304 -11.46 -32.68 -17.48
N ALA A 305 -12.40 -31.96 -18.11
CA ALA A 305 -13.81 -32.35 -18.12
C ALA A 305 -14.05 -33.52 -19.07
N GLU A 306 -13.38 -33.51 -20.23
CA GLU A 306 -13.51 -34.52 -21.28
C GLU A 306 -12.20 -35.26 -21.57
N GLY A 307 -11.05 -34.68 -21.17
CA GLY A 307 -9.73 -35.15 -21.55
C GLY A 307 -9.26 -34.53 -22.86
N GLY A 308 -7.94 -34.33 -22.98
CA GLY A 308 -7.28 -33.63 -24.08
C GLY A 308 -7.12 -32.13 -23.87
N GLU A 309 -7.60 -31.58 -22.75
CA GLU A 309 -7.48 -30.17 -22.44
C GLU A 309 -6.02 -29.76 -22.22
N LYS A 310 -5.61 -28.64 -22.83
CA LYS A 310 -4.25 -28.13 -22.74
C LYS A 310 -4.17 -26.96 -21.77
N VAL A 311 -3.35 -27.13 -20.75
CA VAL A 311 -3.14 -26.12 -19.70
C VAL A 311 -1.66 -25.97 -19.39
N SER A 312 -1.23 -24.74 -19.12
CA SER A 312 0.03 -24.49 -18.43
C SER A 312 -0.30 -24.15 -16.99
N ILE A 313 0.33 -24.80 -16.01
CA ILE A 313 0.16 -24.51 -14.58
C ILE A 313 1.54 -24.27 -13.98
N GLY A 314 1.71 -23.21 -13.20
CA GLY A 314 3.02 -22.83 -12.67
C GLY A 314 2.98 -21.98 -11.42
N ILE A 315 4.19 -21.67 -10.95
CA ILE A 315 4.51 -20.76 -9.85
C ILE A 315 5.44 -19.69 -10.38
N GLY A 316 5.33 -18.46 -9.87
CA GLY A 316 6.15 -17.33 -10.27
C GLY A 316 5.83 -16.83 -11.68
N ASN A 317 5.14 -15.71 -11.78
CA ASN A 317 4.69 -15.14 -13.05
C ASN A 317 5.17 -13.68 -13.26
N ILE A 318 5.74 -13.06 -12.23
CA ILE A 318 6.25 -11.68 -12.28
C ILE A 318 7.76 -11.70 -12.50
N GLY A 319 8.21 -11.13 -13.62
CA GLY A 319 9.61 -11.14 -14.08
C GLY A 319 10.51 -10.10 -13.42
N LYS A 320 11.83 -10.27 -13.61
CA LYS A 320 12.91 -9.46 -12.99
C LYS A 320 12.92 -7.98 -13.39
N ASP A 321 12.17 -7.61 -14.43
CA ASP A 321 11.92 -6.23 -14.83
C ASP A 321 11.14 -5.44 -13.76
N LYS A 322 10.43 -6.16 -12.88
CA LYS A 322 9.70 -5.58 -11.76
C LYS A 322 10.53 -5.52 -10.49
N ARG A 323 10.34 -4.45 -9.72
CA ARG A 323 11.04 -4.20 -8.44
C ARG A 323 10.76 -5.29 -7.42
N TYR A 324 9.49 -5.72 -7.33
CA TYR A 324 9.05 -6.80 -6.47
C TYR A 324 8.64 -7.98 -7.35
N HIS A 325 9.62 -8.71 -7.88
CA HIS A 325 9.40 -9.86 -8.75
C HIS A 325 9.41 -11.20 -7.99
N ASP A 326 8.90 -12.24 -8.64
CA ASP A 326 9.01 -13.61 -8.16
C ASP A 326 10.47 -14.09 -8.27
N THR A 327 11.07 -14.54 -7.16
CA THR A 327 12.50 -14.95 -7.15
C THR A 327 12.74 -16.30 -7.80
N PHE A 328 11.68 -17.07 -8.01
CA PHE A 328 11.65 -18.33 -8.74
C PHE A 328 10.39 -18.41 -9.59
N SER A 329 10.51 -19.01 -10.76
CA SER A 329 9.40 -19.28 -11.67
C SER A 329 9.62 -20.62 -12.36
N ASP A 330 8.58 -21.44 -12.44
CA ASP A 330 8.58 -22.68 -13.22
C ASP A 330 7.14 -23.09 -13.56
N LYS A 331 6.97 -23.97 -14.55
CA LYS A 331 5.66 -24.42 -15.02
C LYS A 331 5.66 -25.82 -15.58
N LYS A 332 4.46 -26.40 -15.65
CA LYS A 332 4.15 -27.61 -16.39
C LYS A 332 3.19 -27.28 -17.52
N ASP A 333 3.55 -27.64 -18.74
CA ASP A 333 2.64 -27.68 -19.87
C ASP A 333 2.03 -29.08 -19.95
N LEU A 334 0.71 -29.18 -19.75
CA LEU A 334 -0.02 -30.42 -19.55
C LEU A 334 -1.09 -30.61 -20.63
N THR A 335 -1.28 -31.86 -21.04
CA THR A 335 -2.50 -32.32 -21.70
C THR A 335 -3.23 -33.22 -20.72
N LEU A 336 -4.35 -32.77 -20.19
CA LEU A 336 -5.06 -33.43 -19.10
C LEU A 336 -5.84 -34.63 -19.62
N THR A 337 -6.03 -35.63 -18.75
CA THR A 337 -7.00 -36.72 -18.99
C THR A 337 -8.31 -36.41 -18.26
N GLY A 338 -9.38 -37.17 -18.54
CA GLY A 338 -10.63 -37.05 -17.78
C GLY A 338 -10.51 -37.52 -16.32
N GLU A 339 -9.42 -38.22 -15.98
CA GLU A 339 -9.14 -38.72 -14.64
C GLU A 339 -8.20 -37.79 -13.87
N TRP A 340 -8.34 -37.77 -12.54
CA TRP A 340 -7.46 -37.01 -11.66
C TRP A 340 -6.02 -37.55 -11.70
N GLN A 341 -5.09 -36.67 -12.04
CA GLN A 341 -3.66 -36.94 -12.02
C GLN A 341 -2.95 -35.94 -11.09
N GLN A 342 -1.98 -36.43 -10.32
CA GLN A 342 -1.16 -35.59 -9.46
C GLN A 342 0.07 -35.11 -10.22
N PHE A 343 0.40 -33.84 -10.04
CA PHE A 343 1.56 -33.19 -10.62
C PHE A 343 2.31 -32.40 -9.56
N GLU A 344 3.61 -32.24 -9.80
CA GLU A 344 4.52 -31.56 -8.87
C GLU A 344 5.53 -30.69 -9.62
N ILE A 345 5.86 -29.55 -9.02
CA ILE A 345 6.97 -28.67 -9.39
C ILE A 345 7.96 -28.68 -8.23
N ASN A 346 9.22 -29.06 -8.52
CA ASN A 346 10.26 -29.19 -7.50
C ASN A 346 10.81 -27.81 -7.09
N LEU A 347 10.65 -27.47 -5.81
CA LEU A 347 11.12 -26.23 -5.19
C LEU A 347 12.38 -26.41 -4.33
N THR A 348 12.87 -27.64 -4.18
CA THR A 348 14.03 -27.97 -3.35
C THR A 348 15.26 -27.17 -3.78
N GLY A 349 15.81 -26.41 -2.83
CA GLY A 349 17.01 -25.59 -3.03
C GLY A 349 16.81 -24.40 -3.98
N LYS A 350 15.57 -24.06 -4.36
CA LYS A 350 15.28 -22.90 -5.19
C LYS A 350 15.26 -21.62 -4.36
N ASN A 351 15.47 -20.48 -5.01
CA ASN A 351 15.37 -19.18 -4.36
C ASN A 351 13.90 -18.75 -4.25
N LEU A 352 13.29 -18.99 -3.10
CA LEU A 352 11.89 -18.69 -2.83
C LEU A 352 11.72 -17.47 -1.90
N THR A 353 12.73 -16.61 -1.83
CA THR A 353 12.74 -15.43 -0.93
C THR A 353 11.66 -14.39 -1.25
N ARG A 354 11.01 -14.48 -2.42
CA ARG A 354 9.72 -13.83 -2.68
C ARG A 354 8.92 -14.58 -3.75
N ILE A 355 7.76 -15.08 -3.35
CA ILE A 355 6.71 -15.57 -4.24
C ILE A 355 5.47 -14.69 -4.07
N LYS A 356 5.22 -13.85 -5.06
CA LYS A 356 4.00 -13.04 -5.25
C LYS A 356 2.96 -13.77 -6.07
N SER A 357 3.37 -14.71 -6.92
CA SER A 357 2.48 -15.50 -7.77
C SER A 357 2.57 -16.98 -7.37
N ALA A 358 1.85 -17.39 -6.33
CA ALA A 358 1.96 -18.78 -5.81
C ALA A 358 1.42 -19.84 -6.77
N LEU A 359 0.44 -19.45 -7.59
CA LEU A 359 -0.12 -20.28 -8.63
C LEU A 359 -0.51 -19.40 -9.81
N TYR A 360 -0.33 -19.90 -11.01
CA TYR A 360 -1.05 -19.41 -12.17
C TYR A 360 -1.43 -20.57 -13.09
N PHE A 361 -2.44 -20.35 -13.90
CA PHE A 361 -2.68 -21.19 -15.07
C PHE A 361 -2.89 -20.34 -16.32
N THR A 362 -2.61 -20.94 -17.47
CA THR A 362 -3.16 -20.51 -18.75
C THR A 362 -3.79 -21.69 -19.47
N THR A 363 -4.85 -21.43 -20.22
CA THR A 363 -5.47 -22.41 -21.12
C THR A 363 -5.72 -21.74 -22.46
N SER A 364 -5.74 -22.55 -23.51
CA SER A 364 -6.01 -22.09 -24.87
C SER A 364 -6.95 -23.04 -25.58
N SER A 365 -7.79 -22.46 -26.43
CA SER A 365 -8.76 -23.18 -27.25
C SER A 365 -8.38 -23.07 -28.71
N ASP A 366 -8.51 -24.18 -29.42
CA ASP A 366 -8.48 -24.22 -30.88
C ASP A 366 -9.66 -25.09 -31.35
N GLY A 367 -10.76 -24.43 -31.69
CA GLY A 367 -12.02 -25.05 -32.13
C GLY A 367 -12.96 -25.49 -31.01
N LYS A 368 -12.47 -25.73 -29.79
CA LYS A 368 -13.28 -26.25 -28.66
C LYS A 368 -13.05 -25.50 -27.33
N PRO A 369 -14.13 -25.12 -26.61
CA PRO A 369 -14.04 -24.62 -25.24
C PRO A 369 -13.33 -25.62 -24.33
N GLN A 370 -12.67 -25.12 -23.29
CA GLN A 370 -11.87 -25.91 -22.36
C GLN A 370 -12.48 -25.83 -20.96
N THR A 371 -12.70 -26.97 -20.32
CA THR A 371 -13.07 -27.03 -18.90
C THR A 371 -12.13 -28.00 -18.21
N PHE A 372 -11.53 -27.57 -17.11
CA PHE A 372 -10.64 -28.40 -16.32
C PHE A 372 -10.78 -28.06 -14.84
N PHE A 373 -10.22 -28.91 -14.00
CA PHE A 373 -10.37 -28.86 -12.56
C PHE A 373 -9.00 -28.93 -11.90
N LEU A 374 -8.84 -28.17 -10.82
CA LEU A 374 -7.69 -28.21 -9.92
C LEU A 374 -8.16 -28.55 -8.51
N ASP A 375 -7.35 -29.31 -7.79
CA ASP A 375 -7.66 -29.68 -6.41
C ASP A 375 -6.37 -29.96 -5.62
N GLY A 376 -6.42 -29.79 -4.29
CA GLY A 376 -5.29 -30.01 -3.39
C GLY A 376 -4.02 -29.26 -3.82
N VAL A 377 -4.15 -27.99 -4.21
CA VAL A 377 -3.01 -27.17 -4.63
C VAL A 377 -2.26 -26.67 -3.41
N ILE A 378 -1.13 -27.30 -3.11
CA ILE A 378 -0.39 -27.09 -1.85
C ILE A 378 1.09 -26.83 -2.15
N ILE A 379 1.65 -25.78 -1.54
CA ILE A 379 3.10 -25.59 -1.42
C ILE A 379 3.54 -26.21 -0.08
N GLN A 380 4.52 -27.11 -0.12
CA GLN A 380 5.01 -27.90 1.03
C GLN A 380 6.45 -27.58 1.38
#